data_AF-A0A091WBU8-F1
#
_entry.id   AF-A0A091WBU8-F1
#
_cell.length_a   1.000
_cell.length_b   1.000
_cell.length_c   1.000
_cell.angle_alpha   90.00
_cell.angle_beta   90.00
_cell.angle_gamma   90.00
#
_symmetry.space_group_name_H-M   'P 1'
#
loop_
_entity.id
_entity.type
_entity.pdbx_description
1 polymer ?
#
loop_
_entity_poly.entity_id
_entity_poly.type
_entity_poly.pdbx_seq_one_letter_code
_entity_poly.pdbx_strand_id
1 'polypeptide(L)'
;IKKQQQDVLGFLEANKIEFEEKDIAANEENRKWMLPPRLFNDSRYLGDYEAFFEARENNAVYAFLGLTAPPGSKEAEALAKQQA
;
A
#
# COMPACT_ATOMS: atom_id res chain seq x y z
N ILE A 1 -12.90 -3.02 -6.78
CA ILE A 1 -11.78 -2.62 -7.66
C ILE A 1 -11.57 -1.10 -7.65
N LYS A 2 -12.35 -0.26 -8.35
CA LYS A 2 -12.12 1.22 -8.36
C LYS A 2 -12.10 1.86 -6.96
N LYS A 3 -13.00 1.41 -6.06
CA LYS A 3 -13.05 1.87 -4.67
C LYS A 3 -11.83 1.44 -3.83
N GLN A 4 -11.27 0.26 -4.11
CA GLN A 4 -10.07 -0.25 -3.43
C GLN A 4 -8.82 0.51 -3.91
N GLN A 5 -8.71 0.77 -5.21
CA GLN A 5 -7.65 1.62 -5.77
C GLN A 5 -7.68 3.02 -5.13
N GLN A 6 -8.85 3.64 -5.09
CA GLN A 6 -9.01 4.96 -4.46
C GLN A 6 -8.69 4.94 -2.95
N ASP A 7 -9.00 3.86 -2.23
CA ASP A 7 -8.65 3.73 -0.82
C ASP A 7 -7.13 3.63 -0.61
N VAL A 8 -6.44 2.82 -1.43
CA VAL A 8 -4.98 2.73 -1.40
C VAL A 8 -4.35 4.08 -1.74
N LEU A 9 -4.77 4.70 -2.84
CA LEU A 9 -4.24 6.01 -3.29
C LEU A 9 -4.45 7.08 -2.22
N GLY A 10 -5.68 7.20 -1.70
CA GLY A 10 -6.00 8.15 -0.66
C GLY A 10 -5.21 7.94 0.63
N PHE A 11 -4.88 6.69 0.98
CA PHE A 11 -3.98 6.40 2.09
C PHE A 11 -2.55 6.88 1.82
N LEU A 12 -1.99 6.58 0.65
CA LEU A 12 -0.63 6.98 0.29
C LEU A 12 -0.50 8.52 0.27
N GLU A 13 -1.48 9.22 -0.31
CA GLU A 13 -1.55 10.68 -0.33
C GLU A 13 -1.64 11.27 1.10
N ALA A 14 -2.52 10.73 1.95
CA ALA A 14 -2.70 11.21 3.32
C ALA A 14 -1.44 11.05 4.18
N ASN A 15 -0.65 9.99 3.92
CA ASN A 15 0.61 9.73 4.61
C ASN A 15 1.83 10.38 3.92
N LYS A 16 1.62 11.14 2.83
CA LYS A 16 2.70 11.75 2.02
C LYS A 16 3.73 10.73 1.55
N ILE A 17 3.28 9.51 1.26
CA ILE A 17 4.12 8.46 0.69
C ILE A 17 4.18 8.72 -0.82
N GLU A 18 5.39 8.83 -1.37
CA GLU A 18 5.57 8.94 -2.83
C GLU A 18 5.16 7.63 -3.50
N PHE A 19 4.36 7.73 -4.57
CA PHE A 19 3.93 6.59 -5.36
C PHE A 19 3.78 6.97 -6.83
N GLU A 20 3.89 5.98 -7.71
CA GLU A 20 3.61 6.12 -9.14
C GLU A 20 2.39 5.26 -9.51
N GLU A 21 1.35 5.89 -10.06
CA GLU A 21 0.21 5.17 -10.60
C GLU A 21 0.56 4.63 -11.99
N LYS A 22 0.88 3.32 -12.07
CA LYS A 22 1.05 2.64 -13.35
C LYS A 22 -0.31 2.14 -13.86
N ASP A 23 -0.93 2.94 -14.71
CA ASP A 23 -2.16 2.54 -15.41
C ASP A 23 -1.86 1.47 -16.47
N ILE A 24 -2.05 0.21 -16.08
CA ILE A 24 -1.98 -0.97 -16.97
C ILE A 24 -3.25 -1.15 -17.83
N ALA A 25 -4.29 -0.32 -17.66
CA ALA A 25 -5.57 -0.36 -18.35
C ALA A 25 -5.63 0.48 -19.64
N ALA A 26 -4.60 1.28 -19.93
CA ALA A 26 -4.46 2.00 -21.20
C ALA A 26 -4.37 1.09 -22.44
N ASN A 27 -4.26 -0.24 -22.26
CA ASN A 27 -4.32 -1.23 -23.33
C ASN A 27 -5.64 -2.03 -23.26
N GLU A 28 -6.41 -2.07 -24.35
CA GLU A 28 -7.74 -2.71 -24.42
C GLU A 28 -7.74 -4.20 -24.02
N GLU A 29 -6.63 -4.90 -24.21
CA GLU A 29 -6.47 -6.32 -23.88
C GLU A 29 -6.38 -6.58 -22.36
N ASN A 30 -5.92 -5.60 -21.59
CA ASN A 30 -5.78 -5.68 -20.14
C ASN A 30 -7.07 -5.30 -19.38
N ARG A 31 -8.08 -4.71 -20.04
CA ARG A 31 -9.40 -4.47 -19.43
C ARG A 31 -10.09 -5.77 -18.96
N LYS A 32 -9.75 -6.91 -19.56
CA LYS A 32 -10.25 -8.22 -19.14
C LYS A 32 -9.58 -8.71 -17.84
N TRP A 33 -8.41 -8.18 -17.51
CA TRP A 33 -7.63 -8.47 -16.31
C TRP A 33 -7.74 -7.36 -15.27
N MET A 34 -8.94 -6.82 -15.06
CA MET A 34 -9.28 -6.00 -13.88
C MET A 34 -9.09 -6.82 -12.59
N LEU A 35 -7.83 -7.05 -12.24
CA LEU A 35 -7.41 -7.71 -11.01
C LEU A 35 -7.37 -6.66 -9.89
N PRO A 36 -7.54 -7.07 -8.63
CA PRO A 36 -7.43 -6.18 -7.45
C PRO A 36 -6.13 -5.36 -7.50
N PRO A 37 -6.07 -4.17 -6.87
CA PRO A 37 -4.85 -3.38 -6.84
C PRO A 37 -3.72 -4.25 -6.29
N ARG A 38 -2.66 -4.37 -7.10
CA ARG A 38 -1.44 -5.06 -6.74
C ARG A 38 -0.42 -3.99 -6.41
N LEU A 39 0.07 -4.00 -5.18
CA LEU A 39 1.09 -3.07 -4.74
C LEU A 39 2.46 -3.64 -5.09
N PHE A 40 3.27 -2.77 -5.67
CA PHE A 40 4.66 -3.05 -5.99
C PHE A 40 5.51 -1.96 -5.35
N ASN A 41 6.69 -2.35 -4.86
CA ASN A 41 7.77 -1.42 -4.57
C ASN A 41 8.83 -1.60 -5.66
N ASP A 42 8.98 -0.58 -6.52
CA ASP A 42 9.70 -0.64 -7.79
C ASP A 42 9.22 -1.78 -8.72
N SER A 43 9.85 -2.96 -8.59
CA SER A 43 9.57 -4.19 -9.35
C SER A 43 9.20 -5.37 -8.46
N ARG A 44 9.21 -5.20 -7.13
CA ARG A 44 8.91 -6.25 -6.16
C ARG A 44 7.42 -6.24 -5.86
N TYR A 45 6.76 -7.37 -6.07
CA TYR A 45 5.38 -7.58 -5.63
C TYR A 45 5.33 -7.58 -4.10
N LEU A 46 4.52 -6.68 -3.52
CA LEU A 46 4.32 -6.57 -2.07
C LEU A 46 3.08 -7.34 -1.62
N GLY A 47 2.02 -7.28 -2.42
CA GLY A 47 0.75 -7.93 -2.12
C GLY A 47 -0.40 -7.32 -2.90
N ASP A 48 -1.58 -7.90 -2.74
CA ASP A 48 -2.84 -7.35 -3.23
C ASP A 48 -3.54 -6.49 -2.16
N TYR A 49 -4.78 -6.08 -2.45
CA TYR A 49 -5.56 -5.24 -1.55
C TYR A 49 -5.78 -5.86 -0.16
N GLU A 50 -5.99 -7.17 -0.08
CA GLU A 50 -6.27 -7.81 1.22
C GLU A 50 -5.03 -7.76 2.11
N ALA A 51 -3.84 -8.00 1.55
CA ALA A 51 -2.59 -7.86 2.28
C ALA A 51 -2.32 -6.42 2.74
N PHE A 52 -2.63 -5.43 1.89
CA PHE A 52 -2.56 -4.01 2.28
C PHE A 52 -3.55 -3.67 3.41
N PHE A 53 -4.78 -4.19 3.32
CA PHE A 53 -5.81 -3.95 4.32
C PHE A 53 -5.44 -4.57 5.66
N GLU A 54 -4.93 -5.80 5.67
CA GLU A 54 -4.41 -6.46 6.87
C GLU A 54 -3.25 -5.68 7.48
N ALA A 55 -2.29 -5.22 6.67
CA ALA A 55 -1.20 -4.37 7.14
C ALA A 55 -1.74 -3.06 7.75
N ARG A 56 -2.80 -2.48 7.18
CA ARG A 56 -3.46 -1.27 7.70
C ARG A 56 -4.14 -1.51 9.03
N GLU A 57 -4.84 -2.62 9.21
CA GLU A 57 -5.47 -2.98 10.48
C GLU A 57 -4.43 -3.26 11.58
N ASN A 58 -3.29 -3.83 11.21
CA ASN A 58 -2.19 -4.11 12.11
C ASN A 58 -1.25 -2.92 12.37
N ASN A 59 -1.49 -1.75 11.76
CA ASN A 59 -0.58 -0.60 11.79
C ASN A 59 0.85 -0.99 11.36
N ALA A 60 0.95 -1.78 10.30
CA ALA A 60 2.19 -2.33 9.71
C ALA A 60 2.30 -1.99 8.21
N VAL A 61 1.68 -0.90 7.77
CA VAL A 61 1.63 -0.50 6.36
C VAL A 61 3.00 -0.07 5.86
N TYR A 62 3.79 0.63 6.67
CA TYR A 62 5.12 1.06 6.22
C TYR A 62 6.03 -0.16 6.04
N ALA A 63 6.03 -1.10 6.99
CA ALA A 63 6.69 -2.39 6.85
C ALA A 63 6.22 -3.17 5.61
N PHE A 64 4.91 -3.21 5.35
CA PHE A 64 4.36 -3.86 4.15
C PHE A 64 4.85 -3.21 2.85
N LEU A 65 4.96 -1.88 2.83
CA LEU A 65 5.51 -1.14 1.69
C LEU A 65 7.04 -1.27 1.57
N GLY A 66 7.70 -1.92 2.54
CA GLY A 66 9.17 -1.98 2.61
C GLY A 66 9.81 -0.63 2.97
N LEU A 67 9.05 0.22 3.66
CA LEU A 67 9.47 1.55 4.12
C LEU A 67 9.68 1.56 5.63
N THR A 68 10.53 2.46 6.10
CA THR A 68 10.66 2.72 7.54
C THR A 68 9.53 3.62 8.00
N ALA A 69 8.77 3.18 9.02
CA ALA A 69 7.72 3.99 9.61
C ALA A 69 8.29 5.32 10.16
N PRO A 70 7.71 6.48 9.81
CA PRO A 70 8.23 7.76 10.26
C PRO A 70 8.02 7.93 11.78
N PRO A 71 8.94 8.64 12.47
CA PRO A 71 8.81 8.90 13.91
C PRO A 71 7.53 9.69 14.20
N GLY A 72 6.76 9.22 15.18
CA GLY A 72 5.43 9.78 15.52
C GLY A 72 4.26 9.19 14.73
N SER A 73 4.51 8.23 13.83
CA SER A 73 3.45 7.38 13.28
C SER A 73 3.04 6.30 14.29
N LYS A 74 1.78 5.86 14.20
CA LYS A 74 1.24 4.77 15.05
C LYS A 74 2.08 3.50 14.97
N GLU A 75 2.62 3.19 13.79
CA GLU A 75 3.48 2.03 13.56
C GLU A 75 4.83 2.17 14.27
N ALA A 76 5.50 3.33 14.14
CA ALA A 76 6.77 3.59 14.82
C ALA A 76 6.61 3.56 16.35
N GLU A 77 5.50 4.10 16.88
CA GLU A 77 5.17 4.05 18.30
C GLU A 77 4.90 2.61 18.78
N ALA A 78 4.17 1.82 18.00
CA ALA A 78 3.89 0.41 18.32
C ALA A 78 5.18 -0.43 18.34
N LEU A 79 6.06 -0.23 17.36
CA LEU A 79 7.34 -0.94 17.28
C LEU A 79 8.25 -0.56 18.46
N ALA A 80 8.32 0.73 18.81
CA ALA A 80 9.09 1.20 19.95
C ALA A 80 8.59 0.61 21.29
N LYS A 81 7.27 0.39 21.43
CA LYS A 81 6.68 -0.25 22.62
C LYS A 81 6.92 -1.75 22.70
N GLN A 82 7.07 -2.45 21.57
CA GLN A 82 7.37 -3.88 21.56
C GLN A 82 8.85 -4.19 21.87
N GLN A 83 9.73 -3.22 21.65
CA GLN A 83 11.18 -3.35 21.88
C GLN A 83 11.63 -2.82 23.25
N ALA A 84 10.72 -2.28 24.05
CA ALA A 84 10.96 -1.76 25.41
C ALA A 84 10.58 -2.80 26.48
#